data_AF-D7MXP1-F1
#
_entry.id   AF-D7MXP1-F1
#
_cell.length_a   1.000
_cell.length_b   1.000
_cell.length_c   1.000
_cell.angle_alpha   90.00
_cell.angle_beta   90.00
_cell.angle_gamma   90.00
#
_symmetry.space_group_name_H-M   'P 1'
#
loop_
_entity.id
_entity.type
_entity.pdbx_description
1 polymer ?
#
loop_
_entity_poly.entity_id
_entity_poly.type
_entity_poly.pdbx_seq_one_letter_code
_entity_poly.pdbx_strand_id
1 'polypeptide(L)' 'MAEAATELNLSHKMMISRAYHDSLFMARISPMGMIFIPCYKGYSHKPEEYSSPEDMANGVKVLSLALAKLSLD' A
#
# COMPACT_ATOMS: atom_id res chain seq x y z
N MET A 1 -1.78 -8.65 4.02
CA MET A 1 -0.91 -7.48 3.76
C MET A 1 0.19 -7.33 4.82
N ALA A 2 -0.12 -7.22 6.11
CA ALA A 2 0.90 -7.14 7.17
C ALA A 2 1.85 -8.35 7.17
N GLU A 3 1.32 -9.57 7.03
CA GLU A 3 2.13 -10.79 6.88
C GLU A 3 3.08 -10.71 5.68
N ALA A 4 2.60 -10.27 4.51
CA ALA A 4 3.43 -10.08 3.33
C ALA A 4 4.57 -9.07 3.57
N ALA A 5 4.30 -7.98 4.28
CA ALA A 5 5.34 -7.01 4.66
C ALA A 5 6.38 -7.63 5.60
N THR A 6 5.95 -8.41 6.60
CA THR A 6 6.85 -9.14 7.52
C THR A 6 7.73 -10.13 6.77
N GLU A 7 7.17 -10.95 5.89
CA GLU A 7 7.91 -11.95 5.10
C GLU A 7 8.95 -11.31 4.17
N LEU A 8 8.67 -10.10 3.68
CA LEU A 8 9.58 -9.30 2.86
C LEU A 8 10.61 -8.51 3.69
N ASN A 9 10.61 -8.64 5.02
CA ASN A 9 11.44 -7.88 5.96
C ASN A 9 11.27 -6.36 5.84
N LEU A 10 10.04 -5.91 5.58
CA LEU A 10 9.69 -4.49 5.48
C LEU A 10 9.00 -4.02 6.76
N SER A 11 9.52 -2.92 7.34
CA SER A 11 8.87 -2.27 8.46
C SER A 11 7.51 -1.70 8.04
N HIS A 12 6.53 -1.83 8.92
CA HIS A 12 5.16 -1.38 8.63
C HIS A 12 4.43 -0.99 9.92
N LYS A 13 3.32 -0.27 9.74
CA LYS A 13 2.37 0.04 10.81
C LYS A 13 0.95 0.06 10.26
N MET A 14 -0.02 -0.17 11.12
CA MET A 14 -1.41 0.15 10.79
C MET A 14 -1.62 1.66 10.86
N MET A 15 -2.37 2.19 9.89
CA MET A 15 -2.71 3.61 9.82
C MET A 15 -4.00 3.83 9.03
N ILE A 16 -4.60 5.01 9.23
CA ILE A 16 -5.81 5.46 8.55
C ILE A 16 -5.40 6.29 7.33
N SER A 17 -6.03 6.07 6.17
CA SER A 17 -5.93 7.02 5.05
C SER A 17 -6.80 8.23 5.31
N ARG A 18 -6.24 9.43 5.11
CA ARG A 18 -6.98 10.69 5.20
C ARG A 18 -7.67 11.05 3.89
N ALA A 19 -7.04 10.73 2.76
CA ALA A 19 -7.60 10.97 1.45
C ALA A 19 -8.66 9.91 1.13
N TYR A 20 -9.62 10.25 0.28
CA TYR A 20 -10.49 9.26 -0.33
C TYR A 20 -9.77 8.59 -1.51
N HIS A 21 -10.17 7.35 -1.78
CA HIS A 21 -9.69 6.54 -2.90
C HIS A 21 -10.86 5.68 -3.39
N ASP A 22 -10.78 5.12 -4.60
CA ASP A 22 -11.80 4.20 -5.11
C ASP A 22 -12.06 3.02 -4.16
N SER A 23 -11.02 2.61 -3.43
CA SER A 23 -11.09 1.63 -2.34
C SER A 23 -12.21 1.91 -1.32
N LEU A 24 -12.54 3.18 -1.05
CA LEU A 24 -13.65 3.58 -0.17
C LEU A 24 -15.00 3.05 -0.67
N PHE A 25 -15.22 3.06 -1.99
CA PHE A 25 -16.44 2.57 -2.60
C PHE A 25 -16.38 1.05 -2.81
N MET A 26 -15.22 0.53 -3.25
CA MET A 26 -15.03 -0.90 -3.48
C MET A 26 -15.19 -1.74 -2.21
N ALA A 27 -14.85 -1.19 -1.04
CA ALA A 27 -15.07 -1.84 0.25
C ALA A 27 -16.55 -2.13 0.58
N ARG A 28 -17.50 -1.53 -0.15
CA ARG A 28 -18.94 -1.84 0.00
C ARG A 28 -19.35 -3.13 -0.73
N ILE A 29 -18.48 -3.64 -1.60
CA ILE A 29 -18.78 -4.76 -2.51
C ILE A 29 -17.97 -6.00 -2.12
N SER A 30 -16.73 -5.82 -1.67
CA SER A 30 -15.77 -6.90 -1.40
C SER A 30 -14.89 -6.54 -0.20
N PRO A 31 -14.30 -7.53 0.50
CA PRO A 31 -13.16 -7.29 1.37
C PRO A 31 -12.11 -6.42 0.66
N MET A 32 -11.61 -5.41 1.38
CA MET A 32 -10.74 -4.37 0.82
C MET A 32 -9.59 -4.09 1.77
N GLY A 33 -8.41 -3.85 1.20
CA GLY A 33 -7.26 -3.30 1.91
C GLY A 33 -6.47 -2.34 1.00
N MET A 34 -5.62 -1.51 1.60
CA MET A 34 -4.72 -0.61 0.89
C MET A 34 -3.28 -0.80 1.37
N ILE A 35 -2.32 -0.59 0.48
CA ILE A 35 -0.90 -0.57 0.78
C ILE A 35 -0.41 0.86 0.56
N PHE A 36 0.22 1.44 1.58
CA PHE A 36 0.86 2.74 1.46
C PHE A 36 2.38 2.60 1.45
N ILE A 37 3.00 3.45 0.64
CA ILE A 37 4.44 3.66 0.59
C ILE A 37 4.74 5.10 1.02
N PRO A 38 5.96 5.39 1.51
CA PRO A 38 6.35 6.76 1.82
C PRO A 38 6.34 7.66 0.58
N CYS A 39 6.05 8.95 0.81
CA CYS A 39 6.34 10.01 -0.14
C CYS A 39 7.11 11.14 0.55
N TYR A 40 7.93 11.84 -0.22
CA TYR A 40 8.80 12.90 0.26
C TYR A 40 8.00 14.00 0.97
N LYS A 41 8.29 14.20 2.26
CA LYS A 41 7.62 15.18 3.15
C LYS A 41 6.08 15.06 3.21
N GLY A 42 5.50 13.94 2.79
CA GLY A 42 4.04 13.79 2.75
C GLY A 42 3.37 14.66 1.67
N TYR A 43 4.15 15.17 0.71
CA TYR A 43 3.63 16.03 -0.34
C TYR A 43 2.81 15.25 -1.35
N SER A 44 1.69 15.85 -1.76
CA SER A 44 0.83 15.36 -2.82
C SER A 44 0.09 16.52 -3.48
N HIS A 45 -0.38 16.33 -4.72
CA HIS A 45 -1.07 17.35 -5.53
C HIS A 45 -0.24 18.63 -5.78
N LYS A 46 1.09 18.49 -5.85
CA LYS A 46 2.03 19.56 -6.20
C LYS A 46 3.32 18.99 -6.77
N PRO A 47 4.13 19.76 -7.51
CA PRO A 47 5.28 19.24 -8.26
C PRO A 47 6.38 18.58 -7.41
N GLU A 48 6.45 18.88 -6.11
CA GLU A 48 7.41 18.24 -5.19
C GLU A 48 6.92 16.88 -4.66
N GLU A 49 5.75 16.40 -5.08
CA GLU A 49 5.29 15.03 -4.83
C GLU A 49 6.29 14.04 -5.44
N TYR A 50 6.81 13.15 -4.59
CA TYR A 50 7.81 12.17 -5.01
C TYR A 50 7.77 10.95 -4.10
N SER A 51 7.91 9.77 -4.68
CA SER A 51 8.22 8.52 -3.97
C SER A 51 9.45 7.89 -4.61
N SER A 52 10.36 7.36 -3.80
CA SER A 52 11.61 6.82 -4.33
C SER A 52 11.38 5.53 -5.12
N PRO A 53 12.28 5.17 -6.07
CA PRO A 53 12.21 3.86 -6.74
C PRO A 53 12.17 2.67 -5.77
N GLU A 54 12.87 2.78 -4.63
CA GLU A 54 12.86 1.74 -3.59
C GLU A 54 11.51 1.65 -2.88
N ASP A 55 10.94 2.78 -2.47
CA ASP A 55 9.61 2.83 -1.84
C ASP A 55 8.54 2.23 -2.77
N MET A 56 8.56 2.62 -4.05
CA MET A 56 7.67 2.06 -5.06
C MET A 56 7.88 0.55 -5.25
N ALA A 57 9.14 0.09 -5.38
CA ALA A 57 9.44 -1.33 -5.53
C ALA A 57 8.99 -2.16 -4.31
N ASN A 58 9.14 -1.62 -3.11
CA ASN A 58 8.67 -2.27 -1.88
C ASN A 58 7.14 -2.38 -1.85
N GLY A 59 6.42 -1.32 -2.22
CA GLY A 59 4.96 -1.37 -2.39
C GLY A 59 4.52 -2.44 -3.41
N VAL A 60 5.20 -2.53 -4.54
CA VAL A 60 4.94 -3.53 -5.58
C VAL A 60 5.19 -4.95 -5.06
N LYS A 61 6.27 -5.19 -4.32
CA LYS A 61 6.55 -6.53 -3.73
C LYS A 61 5.46 -6.93 -2.74
N VAL A 62 5.03 -6.03 -1.85
CA VAL A 62 3.96 -6.32 -0.88
C VAL A 62 2.65 -6.60 -1.61
N LEU A 63 2.31 -5.83 -2.65
CA LEU A 63 1.13 -6.08 -3.47
C LEU A 63 1.21 -7.46 -4.14
N SER A 64 2.35 -7.77 -4.75
CA SER A 64 2.58 -9.04 -5.46
C SER A 64 2.39 -10.25 -4.54
N LEU A 65 2.99 -10.21 -3.35
CA LEU A 65 2.89 -11.31 -2.39
C LEU A 65 1.50 -11.39 -1.75
N ALA A 66 0.85 -10.26 -1.48
CA ALA A 66 -0.52 -10.25 -0.97
C ALA A 66 -1.52 -10.84 -1.97
N LEU A 67 -1.39 -10.51 -3.26
CA LEU A 67 -2.19 -11.10 -4.34
C LEU A 67 -1.92 -12.59 -4.49
N ALA A 68 -0.64 -13.01 -4.44
CA ALA A 68 -0.27 -14.42 -4.53
C ALA A 68 -0.90 -15.26 -3.40
N LYS A 69 -0.91 -14.75 -2.17
CA LYS A 69 -1.59 -15.41 -1.04
C LYS A 69 -3.09 -15.50 -1.26
N LEU A 70 -3.75 -14.36 -1.51
CA LEU A 70 -5.20 -14.31 -1.77
C LEU A 70 -5.67 -15.15 -2.96
N SER A 71 -4.79 -15.44 -3.92
CA SER A 71 -5.08 -16.29 -5.07
C SER A 71 -5.00 -17.79 -4.77
N LEU A 72 -4.34 -18.18 -3.69
CA LEU A 72 -4.13 -19.57 -3.28
C LEU A 72 -4.98 -19.94 -2.05
N ASP A 73 -5.69 -18.96 -1.50
CA ASP A 73 -6.77 -19.13 -0.54
C ASP A 73 -8.03 -19.66 -1.25
#